data_AF-A0A8T3RM71-F1
#
_entry.id   AF-A0A8T3RM71-F1
#
_cell.length_a   1.000
_cell.length_b   1.000
_cell.length_c   1.000
_cell.angle_alpha   90.00
_cell.angle_beta   90.00
_cell.angle_gamma   90.00
#
_symmetry.space_group_name_H-M   'P 1'
#
loop_
_entity.id
_entity.type
_entity.pdbx_description
1 polymer ?
#
loop_
_entity_poly.entity_id
_entity_poly.type
_entity_poly.pdbx_seq_one_letter_code
_entity_poly.pdbx_strand_id
1 'polypeptide(L)'
;MSDLLPSEKYSLPAVLLHWAIAVLIVVQFGLGWIMEELPKGPEKTSYFALHKSVGITIFFLAVLRLGWRAGHRPPALPPST
;
A
#
# COMPACT_ATOMS: atom_id res chain seq x y z
N MET A 1 -27.48 -20.80 -21.18
CA MET A 1 -26.14 -21.43 -21.11
C MET A 1 -25.13 -20.33 -20.83
N SER A 2 -25.15 -19.77 -19.62
CA SER A 2 -24.39 -18.59 -19.19
C SER A 2 -23.40 -18.91 -18.06
N ASP A 3 -23.13 -20.20 -17.85
CA ASP A 3 -22.20 -20.66 -16.83
C ASP A 3 -20.78 -20.76 -17.42
N LEU A 4 -19.80 -20.39 -16.59
CA LEU A 4 -18.41 -20.89 -16.58
C LEU A 4 -17.29 -20.04 -17.23
N LEU A 5 -17.37 -18.72 -17.28
CA LEU A 5 -16.11 -17.95 -17.23
C LEU A 5 -15.79 -17.70 -15.77
N PRO A 6 -14.72 -18.32 -15.20
CA PRO A 6 -14.25 -17.94 -13.87
C PRO A 6 -14.06 -16.42 -13.87
N SER A 7 -14.72 -15.70 -12.96
CA SER A 7 -14.35 -14.30 -12.80
C SER A 7 -12.92 -14.31 -12.29
N GLU A 8 -11.97 -13.94 -13.15
CA GLU A 8 -10.58 -13.76 -12.78
C GLU A 8 -10.53 -12.61 -11.74
N LYS A 9 -10.49 -12.97 -10.46
CA LYS A 9 -10.41 -12.01 -9.35
C LYS A 9 -8.95 -11.84 -8.96
N TYR A 10 -8.61 -10.66 -8.45
CA TYR A 10 -7.32 -10.46 -7.79
C TYR A 10 -7.16 -11.47 -6.65
N SER A 11 -5.94 -12.03 -6.55
CA SER A 11 -5.62 -12.94 -5.46
C SER A 11 -5.72 -12.21 -4.11
N LEU A 12 -6.10 -12.94 -3.06
CA LEU A 12 -6.20 -12.38 -1.71
C LEU A 12 -4.90 -11.67 -1.27
N PRO A 13 -3.68 -12.21 -1.51
CA PRO A 13 -2.44 -11.49 -1.20
C PRO A 13 -2.30 -10.14 -1.91
N ALA A 14 -2.74 -10.03 -3.17
CA ALA A 14 -2.67 -8.78 -3.92
C ALA A 14 -3.60 -7.71 -3.31
N VAL A 15 -4.79 -8.11 -2.88
CA VAL A 15 -5.77 -7.23 -2.23
C VAL A 15 -5.25 -6.77 -0.86
N LEU A 16 -4.75 -7.70 -0.04
CA LEU A 16 -4.22 -7.39 1.28
C LEU A 16 -3.00 -6.46 1.22
N LEU A 17 -2.03 -6.76 0.35
CA LEU A 17 -0.85 -5.89 0.17
C LEU A 17 -1.24 -4.49 -0.27
N HIS A 18 -2.21 -4.36 -1.18
CA HIS A 18 -2.67 -3.06 -1.64
C HIS A 18 -3.30 -2.23 -0.51
N TRP A 19 -4.26 -2.81 0.21
CA TRP A 19 -4.95 -2.09 1.28
C TRP A 19 -4.06 -1.80 2.49
N ALA A 20 -3.14 -2.71 2.83
CA ALA A 20 -2.15 -2.46 3.88
C ALA A 20 -1.26 -1.24 3.54
N ILE A 21 -0.75 -1.17 2.30
CA ILE A 21 0.02 -0.01 1.83
C ILE A 21 -0.84 1.26 1.86
N ALA A 22 -2.09 1.20 1.39
CA ALA A 22 -2.99 2.35 1.37
C ALA A 22 -3.23 2.92 2.77
N VAL A 23 -3.51 2.07 3.76
CA VAL A 23 -3.68 2.48 5.16
C VAL A 23 -2.39 3.10 5.72
N LEU A 24 -1.25 2.48 5.46
CA LEU A 24 0.05 3.01 5.92
C LEU A 24 0.37 4.36 5.29
N ILE A 25 0.01 4.59 4.02
CA ILE A 25 0.16 5.89 3.37
C ILE A 25 -0.69 6.95 4.07
N VAL A 26 -1.95 6.63 4.45
CA VAL A 26 -2.80 7.56 5.21
C VAL A 26 -2.16 7.90 6.56
N VAL A 27 -1.65 6.91 7.29
CA VAL A 27 -0.91 7.12 8.55
C VAL A 27 0.32 7.99 8.30
N GLN A 28 1.08 7.73 7.24
CA GLN A 28 2.28 8.49 6.87
C GLN A 28 1.98 9.97 6.60
N PHE A 29 0.87 10.25 5.91
CA PHE A 29 0.39 11.63 5.70
C PHE A 29 0.03 12.29 7.03
N GLY A 30 -0.71 11.61 7.91
CA GLY A 30 -1.02 12.11 9.25
C GLY A 30 0.22 12.44 10.08
N LEU A 31 1.23 11.56 10.05
CA LEU A 31 2.53 11.83 10.71
C LEU A 31 3.22 13.06 10.13
N GLY A 32 3.21 13.22 8.80
CA GLY A 32 3.77 14.41 8.13
C GLY A 32 3.09 15.70 8.58
N TRP A 33 1.77 15.67 8.72
CA TRP A 33 0.98 16.81 9.20
C TRP A 33 1.32 17.17 10.65
N ILE A 34 1.34 16.19 11.57
CA ILE A 34 1.70 16.39 12.98
C ILE A 34 3.11 16.98 13.11
N MET A 35 4.05 16.51 12.29
CA MET A 35 5.43 16.99 12.30
C MET A 35 5.54 18.47 11.90
N GLU A 36 4.65 18.98 11.06
CA GLU A 36 4.62 20.40 10.69
C GLU A 36 4.28 21.29 11.89
N GLU A 37 3.25 20.90 12.64
CA GLU A 37 2.71 21.65 13.78
C GLU A 37 3.61 21.62 15.02
N LEU A 38 4.43 20.58 15.18
CA LEU A 38 5.30 20.45 16.36
C LEU A 38 6.44 21.50 16.39
N PRO A 39 6.76 22.07 17.57
CA PRO A 39 7.96 22.89 17.75
C PRO A 39 9.24 22.04 17.61
N LYS A 40 10.37 22.69 17.36
CA LYS A 40 11.67 22.00 17.34
C LYS A 40 11.96 21.41 18.72
N GLY A 41 12.28 20.12 18.75
CA GLY A 41 12.61 19.44 20.00
C GLY A 41 12.70 17.91 19.87
N PRO A 42 12.91 17.21 21.00
CA PRO A 42 13.02 15.76 21.04
C PRO A 42 11.77 15.05 20.51
N GLU A 43 10.58 15.58 20.84
CA GLU A 43 9.30 15.03 20.37
C GLU A 43 9.20 15.03 18.84
N LYS A 44 9.39 16.19 18.20
CA LYS A 44 9.42 16.29 16.73
C LYS A 44 10.43 15.33 16.11
N THR A 45 11.60 15.18 16.73
CA THR A 45 12.64 14.24 16.27
C THR A 45 12.17 12.79 16.33
N SER A 46 11.45 12.39 17.38
CA SER A 46 10.84 11.07 17.49
C SER A 46 9.76 10.84 16.42
N TYR A 47 8.92 11.82 16.13
CA TYR A 47 7.95 11.74 15.03
C TYR A 47 8.64 11.63 13.66
N PHE A 48 9.74 12.35 13.43
CA PHE A 48 10.56 12.17 12.21
C PHE A 48 11.15 10.76 12.12
N ALA A 49 11.61 10.18 13.23
CA ALA A 49 12.09 8.80 13.25
C ALA A 49 10.98 7.80 12.91
N LEU A 50 9.79 8.00 13.49
CA LEU A 50 8.60 7.20 13.21
C LEU A 50 8.13 7.34 11.75
N HIS A 51 8.08 8.56 11.21
CA HIS A 51 7.76 8.79 9.81
C HIS A 51 8.75 8.08 8.88
N LYS A 52 10.05 8.14 9.16
CA LYS A 52 11.06 7.42 8.36
C LYS A 52 10.88 5.91 8.44
N SER A 53 10.65 5.34 9.62
CA SER A 53 10.48 3.89 9.76
C SER A 53 9.21 3.39 9.04
N VAL A 54 8.08 4.09 9.19
CA VAL A 54 6.83 3.77 8.48
C VAL A 54 7.01 3.91 6.97
N GLY A 55 7.70 4.97 6.50
CA GLY A 55 8.03 5.15 5.09
C GLY A 55 8.88 4.02 4.51
N ILE A 56 9.88 3.54 5.26
CA ILE A 56 10.71 2.39 4.87
C ILE A 56 9.86 1.10 4.81
N THR A 57 8.96 0.89 5.78
CA THR A 57 8.02 -0.25 5.76
C THR A 57 7.13 -0.21 4.51
N ILE A 58 6.56 0.96 4.18
CA ILE A 58 5.76 1.16 2.95
C ILE A 58 6.59 0.80 1.71
N PHE A 59 7.84 1.28 1.63
CA PHE A 59 8.73 1.00 0.51
C PHE A 59 8.93 -0.51 0.30
N PHE A 60 9.27 -1.26 1.36
CA PHE A 60 9.46 -2.71 1.26
C PHE A 60 8.17 -3.46 0.90
N LEU A 61 7.02 -3.05 1.45
CA LEU A 61 5.72 -3.61 1.07
C LEU A 61 5.39 -3.32 -0.40
N ALA A 62 5.73 -2.13 -0.90
CA ALA A 62 5.55 -1.78 -2.30
C ALA A 62 6.45 -2.62 -3.22
N VAL A 63 7.71 -2.84 -2.86
CA VAL A 63 8.61 -3.77 -3.58
C VAL A 63 8.04 -5.18 -3.59
N LEU A 64 7.57 -5.69 -2.44
CA LEU A 64 6.92 -7.00 -2.35
C LEU A 64 5.68 -7.09 -3.24
N ARG A 65 4.84 -6.04 -3.27
CA ARG A 65 3.67 -5.96 -4.15
C ARG A 65 4.05 -5.98 -5.62
N LEU A 66 5.12 -5.27 -6.02
CA LEU A 66 5.62 -5.28 -7.39
C LEU A 66 6.19 -6.65 -7.77
N GLY A 67 6.93 -7.29 -6.87
CA GLY A 67 7.40 -8.67 -7.04
C GLY A 67 6.25 -9.66 -7.20
N TRP A 68 5.20 -9.54 -6.37
CA TRP A 68 3.98 -10.35 -6.50
C TRP A 68 3.33 -10.16 -7.87
N ARG A 69 3.16 -8.91 -8.32
CA ARG A 69 2.58 -8.58 -9.63
C ARG A 69 3.43 -9.10 -10.79
N ALA A 70 4.76 -9.11 -10.66
CA ALA A 70 5.64 -9.66 -11.69
C ALA A 70 5.46 -11.18 -11.82
N GLY A 71 5.25 -11.89 -10.72
CA GLY A 71 5.00 -13.34 -10.71
C GLY A 71 3.56 -13.76 -11.02
N HIS A 72 2.58 -12.88 -10.82
CA HIS A 72 1.15 -13.19 -10.98
C HIS A 72 0.51 -12.28 -12.03
N ARG A 73 0.15 -12.87 -13.18
CA ARG A 73 -0.53 -12.17 -14.26
C ARG A 73 -1.88 -11.64 -13.76
N PRO A 74 -2.21 -10.35 -13.96
CA PRO A 74 -3.51 -9.83 -13.58
C PRO A 74 -4.62 -10.45 -14.44
N PRO A 75 -5.85 -10.51 -13.90
CA PRO A 75 -7.06 -10.86 -14.64
C PRO A 75 -7.15 -10.21 -16.01
N ALA A 76 -7.64 -10.96 -17.00
CA ALA A 76 -7.98 -10.39 -18.30
C ALA A 76 -9.06 -9.31 -18.14
N LEU A 77 -8.95 -8.24 -18.94
CA LEU A 77 -9.98 -7.20 -19.00
C LEU A 77 -11.28 -7.81 -19.55
N PRO A 78 -12.45 -7.41 -19.04
CA PRO A 78 -13.72 -7.82 -19.63
C PRO A 78 -13.81 -7.33 -21.09
N PRO A 79 -14.50 -8.07 -21.98
CA PRO A 79 -14.70 -7.64 -23.35
C PRO A 79 -15.39 -6.27 -23.37
N SER A 80 -14.85 -5.32 -24.14
CA SER A 80 -15.49 -4.04 -24.41
C SER A 80 -16.73 -4.28 -25.27
N THR A 81 -17.91 -3.99 -24.71
CA THR A 81 -19.19 -3.95 -25.43
C THR A 81 -19.24 -2.82 -26.44
#